data_AF-A0A3Q2PS33-F1
#
_entry.id   AF-A0A3Q2PS33-F1
#
_cell.length_a   1.000
_cell.length_b   1.000
_cell.length_c   1.000
_cell.angle_alpha   90.00
_cell.angle_beta   90.00
_cell.angle_gamma   90.00
#
_symmetry.space_group_name_H-M   'P 1'
#
loop_
_entity.id
_entity.type
_entity.pdbx_description
1 polymer ?
#
loop_
_entity_poly.entity_id
_entity_poly.type
_entity_poly.pdbx_seq_one_letter_code
_entity_poly.pdbx_strand_id
1 'polypeptide(L)'
;SSDVSIAGPPGPPGPPGTPGYMSRLPSKVPQSGSADAVMTQRAAEGTLAYVSQRGGELYVRARNGWRKIPVCTVAVSVSALIYISSRCRHICLHLVALNSPLRGDMRGIRGADFQCYQQARSMGLTSTYRAFLSSHLQDLATIVRKADRNNLPVVNLRGEVLFANWASIFSGNAGVFNPSTPIYSFDGRNILTESAPEKLVWHGSSAVGIRLTSNYCEAWRTGDMAVTGQAALLQTGRLLGQHARSCSNSYVVLCIENTYVGDAHQRRT
;
A
#
# COMPACT_ATOMS: atom_id res chain seq x y z
N SER A 1 -33.91 22.59 58.76
CA SER A 1 -33.49 23.55 57.73
C SER A 1 -32.69 22.83 56.66
N SER A 2 -33.31 22.62 55.51
CA SER A 2 -32.66 22.12 54.31
C SER A 2 -33.32 22.85 53.14
N ASP A 3 -32.62 23.88 52.67
CA ASP A 3 -32.99 24.74 51.56
C ASP A 3 -32.81 23.96 50.26
N VAL A 4 -33.90 23.73 49.53
CA VAL A 4 -33.88 23.04 48.23
C VAL A 4 -33.86 24.12 47.16
N SER A 5 -32.68 24.35 46.58
CA SER A 5 -32.49 25.23 45.43
C SER A 5 -33.11 24.58 44.19
N ILE A 6 -34.26 25.10 43.75
CA ILE A 6 -34.91 24.73 42.48
C ILE A 6 -34.10 25.36 41.35
N ALA A 7 -33.57 24.53 40.45
CA ALA A 7 -32.89 24.98 39.24
C ALA A 7 -33.86 25.72 38.30
N GLY A 8 -33.43 26.87 37.78
CA GLY A 8 -34.21 27.66 36.84
C GLY A 8 -34.46 26.93 35.51
N PRO A 9 -35.50 27.34 34.76
CA PRO A 9 -35.88 26.67 33.52
C PRO A 9 -34.75 26.72 32.46
N PRO A 10 -34.68 25.72 31.57
CA PRO A 10 -33.73 25.71 30.46
C PRO A 10 -33.86 26.95 29.57
N GLY A 11 -32.72 27.52 29.17
CA GLY A 11 -32.69 28.66 28.26
C GLY A 11 -33.24 28.33 26.87
N PRO A 12 -33.71 29.35 26.13
CA PRO A 12 -34.29 29.14 24.81
C PRO A 12 -33.26 28.59 23.80
N PRO A 13 -33.71 27.84 22.78
CA PRO A 13 -32.86 27.36 21.69
C PRO A 13 -32.12 28.52 21.00
N GLY A 14 -30.84 28.31 20.69
CA GLY A 14 -30.04 29.26 19.94
C GLY A 14 -30.58 29.50 18.52
N PRO A 15 -30.31 30.67 17.93
CA PRO A 15 -30.80 31.01 16.60
C PRO A 15 -30.25 30.05 15.53
N PRO A 16 -30.99 29.81 14.43
CA PRO A 16 -30.51 29.03 13.29
C PRO A 16 -29.22 29.61 12.70
N GLY A 17 -28.28 28.72 12.34
CA GLY A 17 -27.04 29.11 11.66
C GLY A 17 -27.32 29.77 10.30
N THR A 18 -26.49 30.74 9.94
CA THR A 18 -26.62 31.48 8.68
C THR A 18 -26.47 30.57 7.45
N PRO A 19 -27.25 30.78 6.38
CA PRO A 19 -27.14 30.00 5.15
C PRO A 19 -25.75 30.12 4.54
N GLY A 20 -25.11 28.98 4.24
CA GLY A 20 -23.83 28.93 3.54
C GLY A 20 -23.97 29.51 2.13
N TYR A 21 -23.32 30.66 1.89
CA TYR A 21 -23.27 31.28 0.57
C TYR A 21 -22.33 30.47 -0.33
N MET A 22 -22.88 29.65 -1.23
CA MET A 22 -22.11 29.12 -2.36
C MET A 22 -21.83 30.28 -3.32
N SER A 23 -20.70 30.95 -3.14
CA SER A 23 -20.17 31.87 -4.14
C SER A 23 -19.84 31.08 -5.40
N ARG A 24 -20.60 31.33 -6.47
CA ARG A 24 -20.27 30.90 -7.83
C ARG A 24 -18.84 31.32 -8.15
N LEU A 25 -18.00 30.35 -8.51
CA LEU A 25 -16.67 30.61 -9.07
C LEU A 25 -16.81 31.51 -10.31
N PRO A 26 -16.06 32.61 -10.44
CA PRO A 26 -15.89 33.24 -11.73
C PRO A 26 -15.03 32.32 -12.59
N SER A 27 -15.63 31.74 -13.62
CA SER A 27 -14.94 31.13 -14.74
C SER A 27 -14.22 32.22 -15.54
N LYS A 28 -13.06 32.66 -15.07
CA LYS A 28 -12.07 33.39 -15.87
C LYS A 28 -10.69 32.86 -15.54
N VAL A 29 -10.12 32.11 -16.48
CA VAL A 29 -8.69 31.80 -16.52
C VAL A 29 -7.97 33.12 -16.81
N PRO A 30 -7.11 33.64 -15.93
CA PRO A 30 -6.27 34.79 -16.27
C PRO A 30 -5.19 34.30 -17.25
N GLN A 31 -5.21 34.84 -18.46
CA GLN A 31 -4.04 34.82 -19.34
C GLN A 31 -2.96 35.70 -18.72
N SER A 32 -1.76 35.13 -18.56
CA SER A 32 -0.48 35.78 -18.29
C SER A 32 -0.40 36.72 -17.07
N GLY A 33 0.35 36.30 -16.04
CA GLY A 33 0.87 37.18 -15.00
C GLY A 33 0.61 36.67 -13.58
N SER A 34 1.64 36.11 -12.95
CA SER A 34 1.78 35.80 -11.51
C SER A 34 0.64 35.01 -10.83
N ALA A 35 0.83 33.69 -10.69
CA ALA A 35 0.11 32.85 -9.71
C ALA A 35 0.21 33.36 -8.25
N ASP A 36 1.06 34.35 -7.98
CA ASP A 36 1.22 34.98 -6.67
C ASP A 36 0.04 35.92 -6.31
N ALA A 37 -0.88 36.22 -7.23
CA ALA A 37 -1.93 37.22 -7.03
C ALA A 37 -3.29 36.71 -6.47
N VAL A 38 -3.48 35.40 -6.22
CA VAL A 38 -4.79 34.85 -5.78
C VAL A 38 -4.70 34.05 -4.46
N MET A 39 -3.64 34.23 -3.66
CA MET A 39 -3.69 33.88 -2.24
C MET A 39 -4.07 35.13 -1.44
N THR A 40 -5.33 35.52 -1.49
CA THR A 40 -5.85 36.65 -0.71
C THR A 40 -5.66 36.38 0.79
N GLN A 41 -5.06 37.32 1.51
CA GLN A 41 -4.93 37.27 2.98
C GLN A 41 -6.28 37.15 3.72
N ARG A 42 -7.39 37.40 3.02
CA ARG A 42 -8.77 37.35 3.50
C ARG A 42 -9.43 35.97 3.48
N ALA A 43 -8.74 34.92 3.05
CA ALA A 43 -9.30 33.58 3.11
C ALA A 43 -9.56 33.17 4.57
N ALA A 44 -10.75 32.62 4.85
CA ALA A 44 -11.11 32.09 6.16
C ALA A 44 -10.32 30.80 6.44
N GLU A 45 -10.01 30.53 7.72
CA GLU A 45 -9.44 29.24 8.14
C GLU A 45 -10.30 28.09 7.59
N GLY A 46 -9.66 27.08 7.00
CA GLY A 46 -10.32 25.95 6.33
C GLY A 46 -10.56 26.14 4.82
N THR A 47 -10.31 27.33 4.26
CA THR A 47 -10.41 27.55 2.81
C THR A 47 -9.35 26.74 2.06
N LEU A 48 -9.76 26.04 1.00
CA LEU A 48 -8.87 25.30 0.11
C LEU A 48 -8.49 26.13 -1.11
N ALA A 49 -7.23 26.08 -1.53
CA ALA A 49 -6.75 26.72 -2.76
C ALA A 49 -5.97 25.71 -3.60
N TYR A 50 -6.31 25.62 -4.88
CA TYR A 50 -5.62 24.75 -5.84
C TYR A 50 -4.83 25.60 -6.84
N VAL A 51 -3.53 25.32 -6.97
CA VAL A 51 -2.58 26.05 -7.83
C VAL A 51 -2.16 25.15 -8.98
N SER A 52 -2.83 25.32 -10.13
CA SER A 52 -2.60 24.51 -11.33
C SER A 52 -1.22 24.74 -11.97
N GLN A 53 -0.70 25.97 -11.94
CA GLN A 53 0.59 26.33 -12.57
C GLN A 53 1.83 25.70 -11.91
N ARG A 54 1.71 25.15 -10.69
CA ARG A 54 2.81 24.46 -9.99
C ARG A 54 2.63 22.94 -9.94
N GLY A 55 2.01 22.35 -10.96
CA GLY A 55 1.81 20.89 -11.02
C GLY A 55 0.66 20.38 -10.14
N GLY A 56 -0.31 21.25 -9.83
CA GLY A 56 -1.51 20.89 -9.08
C GLY A 56 -1.32 20.85 -7.57
N GLU A 57 -0.76 21.91 -7.00
CA GLU A 57 -0.56 22.01 -5.54
C GLU A 57 -1.87 22.42 -4.85
N LEU A 58 -2.21 21.73 -3.77
CA LEU A 58 -3.34 22.10 -2.91
C LEU A 58 -2.83 22.74 -1.63
N TYR A 59 -3.53 23.75 -1.14
CA TYR A 59 -3.24 24.45 0.10
C TYR A 59 -4.51 24.56 0.94
N VAL A 60 -4.35 24.60 2.25
CA VAL A 60 -5.40 24.96 3.20
C VAL A 60 -4.99 26.19 4.00
N ARG A 61 -5.92 27.12 4.18
CA ARG A 61 -5.73 28.27 5.05
C ARG A 61 -5.79 27.82 6.51
N ALA A 62 -4.69 27.93 7.23
CA ALA A 62 -4.61 27.72 8.68
C ALA A 62 -4.40 29.07 9.41
N ARG A 63 -4.51 29.05 10.75
CA ARG A 63 -4.33 30.22 11.63
C ARG A 63 -3.09 31.05 11.31
N ASN A 64 -1.98 30.37 11.01
CA ASN A 64 -0.65 30.94 10.82
C ASN A 64 -0.25 31.11 9.35
N GLY A 65 -1.17 30.94 8.39
CA GLY A 65 -0.86 31.13 6.97
C GLY A 65 -1.50 30.07 6.08
N TRP A 66 -1.02 30.01 4.85
CA TRP A 66 -1.34 28.92 3.94
C TRP A 66 -0.43 27.73 4.24
N ARG A 67 -1.03 26.56 4.45
CA ARG A 67 -0.31 25.29 4.61
C ARG A 67 -0.51 24.47 3.36
N LYS A 68 0.59 24.07 2.72
CA LYS A 68 0.55 23.15 1.57
C LYS A 68 0.05 21.78 2.04
N ILE A 69 -0.97 21.26 1.36
CA ILE A 69 -1.42 19.88 1.49
C ILE A 69 -0.61 19.07 0.48
N PRO A 70 0.11 18.01 0.90
CA PRO A 70 0.71 17.08 -0.02
C PRO A 70 -0.40 16.36 -0.80
N VAL A 71 -0.56 16.70 -2.08
CA VAL A 71 -1.44 15.97 -3.00
C VAL A 71 -0.51 15.27 -3.97
N CYS A 72 -0.40 13.94 -3.85
CA CYS A 72 0.27 13.15 -4.88
C CYS A 72 -0.74 12.97 -6.02
N THR A 73 -0.64 13.82 -7.04
CA THR A 73 -1.36 13.62 -8.31
C THR A 73 -0.71 12.46 -9.05
N VAL A 74 -1.48 11.39 -9.29
CA VAL A 74 -1.08 10.38 -10.28
C VAL A 74 -1.23 11.06 -11.64
N ALA A 75 -0.14 11.52 -12.22
CA ALA A 75 -0.15 12.00 -13.60
C ALA A 75 -0.40 10.79 -14.52
N VAL A 76 -1.66 10.52 -14.82
CA VAL A 76 -2.04 9.61 -15.91
C VAL A 76 -1.85 10.41 -17.20
N SER A 77 -0.66 10.38 -17.78
CA SER A 77 -0.43 10.92 -19.13
C SER A 77 -0.83 9.87 -20.15
N VAL A 78 -1.67 10.26 -21.11
CA VAL A 78 -2.09 9.43 -22.27
C VAL A 78 -0.97 9.32 -23.32
N SER A 79 0.25 9.76 -23.02
CA SER A 79 1.38 9.71 -23.95
C SER A 79 2.71 9.57 -23.20
N ALA A 80 3.18 8.32 -23.18
CA ALA A 80 4.55 7.78 -23.19
C ALA A 80 5.77 8.49 -22.54
N LEU A 81 5.66 9.55 -21.75
CA LEU A 81 6.79 10.11 -20.99
C LEU A 81 6.36 10.51 -19.58
N ILE A 82 6.72 9.68 -18.60
CA ILE A 82 6.43 9.91 -17.18
C ILE A 82 7.56 10.77 -16.59
N TYR A 83 7.30 12.05 -16.36
CA TYR A 83 8.15 12.88 -15.50
C TYR A 83 7.71 12.71 -14.04
N ILE A 84 8.37 11.80 -13.31
CA ILE A 84 8.18 11.67 -11.87
C ILE A 84 8.93 12.79 -11.16
N SER A 85 8.21 13.87 -10.84
CA SER A 85 8.67 14.90 -9.91
C SER A 85 9.07 14.26 -8.58
N SER A 86 10.37 14.27 -8.30
CA SER A 86 11.06 13.45 -7.32
C SER A 86 10.93 13.95 -5.86
N ARG A 87 9.72 14.34 -5.42
CA ARG A 87 9.46 14.70 -4.00
C ARG A 87 8.14 14.19 -3.39
N CYS A 88 7.35 13.35 -4.07
CA CYS A 88 6.49 12.39 -3.35
C CYS A 88 7.36 11.15 -3.08
N ARG A 89 7.64 10.82 -1.81
CA ARG A 89 7.85 9.42 -1.44
C ARG A 89 6.50 8.76 -1.71
N HIS A 90 6.37 8.09 -2.85
CA HIS A 90 5.09 7.62 -3.36
C HIS A 90 4.45 6.71 -2.32
N ILE A 91 3.23 7.02 -1.90
CA ILE A 91 2.46 6.16 -0.99
C ILE A 91 2.16 4.89 -1.77
N CYS A 92 2.85 3.81 -1.45
CA CYS A 92 2.77 2.53 -2.15
C CYS A 92 3.06 1.39 -1.17
N LEU A 93 2.83 0.16 -1.62
CA LEU A 93 3.19 -1.05 -0.90
C LEU A 93 4.32 -1.74 -1.68
N HIS A 94 5.47 -1.95 -1.05
CA HIS A 94 6.57 -2.65 -1.69
C HIS A 94 6.40 -4.17 -1.56
N LEU A 95 6.46 -4.86 -2.69
CA LEU A 95 6.57 -6.31 -2.79
C LEU A 95 8.00 -6.68 -3.17
N VAL A 96 8.70 -7.37 -2.28
CA VAL A 96 10.14 -7.63 -2.34
C VAL A 96 10.42 -9.09 -2.02
N ALA A 97 11.38 -9.72 -2.68
CA ALA A 97 11.75 -11.11 -2.37
C ALA A 97 12.75 -11.20 -1.20
N LEU A 98 12.73 -12.34 -0.49
CA LEU A 98 13.88 -12.71 0.33
C LEU A 98 15.11 -12.97 -0.55
N ASN A 99 16.29 -12.75 0.03
CA ASN A 99 17.58 -12.93 -0.65
C ASN A 99 17.92 -14.40 -0.96
N SER A 100 17.16 -15.36 -0.45
CA SER A 100 17.40 -16.78 -0.73
C SER A 100 16.08 -17.56 -0.75
N PRO A 101 15.97 -18.58 -1.61
CA PRO A 101 14.80 -19.44 -1.63
C PRO A 101 14.71 -20.26 -0.34
N LEU A 102 13.49 -20.59 0.07
CA LEU A 102 13.20 -21.36 1.28
C LEU A 102 12.41 -22.63 0.97
N ARG A 103 12.66 -23.67 1.76
CA ARG A 103 11.79 -24.85 1.84
C ARG A 103 10.48 -24.54 2.56
N GLY A 104 9.55 -25.50 2.57
CA GLY A 104 8.28 -25.38 3.28
C GLY A 104 8.41 -25.20 4.79
N ASP A 105 9.46 -25.75 5.42
CA ASP A 105 9.74 -25.54 6.85
C ASP A 105 10.42 -24.19 7.09
N MET A 106 9.59 -23.18 7.27
CA MET A 106 10.01 -21.81 7.59
C MET A 106 9.88 -21.52 9.08
N ARG A 107 9.81 -22.56 9.94
CA ARG A 107 9.45 -22.44 11.37
C ARG A 107 8.07 -21.78 11.56
N GLY A 108 7.16 -22.08 10.64
CA GLY A 108 5.84 -21.48 10.53
C GLY A 108 5.84 -20.04 10.01
N ILE A 109 4.64 -19.45 9.89
CA ILE A 109 4.49 -18.08 9.38
C ILE A 109 5.31 -17.03 10.16
N ARG A 110 5.54 -17.24 11.46
CA ARG A 110 6.35 -16.33 12.29
C ARG A 110 7.81 -16.32 11.87
N GLY A 111 8.38 -17.46 11.48
CA GLY A 111 9.75 -17.52 11.00
C GLY A 111 9.89 -16.86 9.62
N ALA A 112 8.92 -17.05 8.73
CA ALA A 112 8.87 -16.35 7.44
C ALA A 112 8.73 -14.82 7.62
N ASP A 113 7.80 -14.36 8.47
CA ASP A 113 7.63 -12.95 8.82
C ASP A 113 8.91 -12.36 9.42
N PHE A 114 9.60 -13.12 10.29
CA PHE A 114 10.86 -12.70 10.90
C PHE A 114 11.98 -12.51 9.86
N GLN A 115 12.09 -13.38 8.86
CA GLN A 115 13.08 -13.20 7.78
C GLN A 115 12.79 -11.95 6.95
N CYS A 116 11.52 -11.70 6.61
CA CYS A 116 11.12 -10.47 5.90
C CYS A 116 11.50 -9.23 6.72
N TYR A 117 11.22 -9.23 8.02
CA TYR A 117 11.58 -8.14 8.92
C TYR A 117 13.10 -7.94 8.98
N GLN A 118 13.87 -9.00 9.20
CA GLN A 118 15.32 -8.92 9.38
C GLN A 118 16.02 -8.39 8.12
N GLN A 119 15.67 -8.91 6.94
CA GLN A 119 16.30 -8.51 5.68
C GLN A 119 15.90 -7.09 5.26
N ALA A 120 14.66 -6.68 5.52
CA ALA A 120 14.26 -5.28 5.30
C ALA A 120 15.09 -4.33 6.17
N ARG A 121 15.30 -4.67 7.45
CA ARG A 121 16.06 -3.83 8.40
C ARG A 121 17.55 -3.76 8.05
N SER A 122 18.15 -4.86 7.58
CA SER A 122 19.56 -4.84 7.14
C SER A 122 19.79 -3.93 5.94
N MET A 123 18.74 -3.67 5.14
CA MET A 123 18.76 -2.73 4.02
C MET A 123 18.32 -1.30 4.40
N GLY A 124 18.15 -1.01 5.70
CA GLY A 124 17.74 0.31 6.19
C GLY A 124 16.27 0.65 5.92
N LEU A 125 15.44 -0.32 5.50
CA LEU A 125 14.02 -0.09 5.29
C LEU A 125 13.29 0.03 6.62
N THR A 126 12.53 1.12 6.77
CA THR A 126 11.85 1.45 8.03
C THR A 126 10.46 0.85 8.17
N SER A 127 9.86 0.45 7.06
CA SER A 127 8.51 -0.13 7.00
C SER A 127 8.43 -1.52 7.64
N THR A 128 7.20 -1.99 7.86
CA THR A 128 6.96 -3.34 8.37
C THR A 128 6.64 -4.26 7.20
N TYR A 129 7.45 -5.30 7.03
CA TYR A 129 7.27 -6.33 6.02
C TYR A 129 6.76 -7.62 6.64
N ARG A 130 5.84 -8.27 5.93
CA ARG A 130 5.31 -9.60 6.26
C ARG A 130 5.45 -10.54 5.07
N ALA A 131 5.57 -11.83 5.34
CA ALA A 131 5.64 -12.84 4.30
C ALA A 131 4.34 -12.87 3.49
N PHE A 132 4.45 -12.92 2.17
CA PHE A 132 3.36 -13.06 1.21
C PHE A 132 2.88 -14.52 1.18
N LEU A 133 2.37 -15.01 2.30
CA LEU A 133 1.94 -16.39 2.48
C LEU A 133 0.61 -16.43 3.23
N SER A 134 -0.30 -17.32 2.82
CA SER A 134 -1.40 -17.69 3.71
C SER A 134 -0.87 -18.43 4.94
N SER A 135 -1.60 -18.40 6.05
CA SER A 135 -1.27 -19.15 7.27
C SER A 135 -2.49 -19.81 7.87
N HIS A 136 -2.32 -20.51 8.99
CA HIS A 136 -3.40 -21.23 9.67
C HIS A 136 -4.62 -20.35 9.99
N LEU A 137 -4.39 -19.08 10.38
CA LEU A 137 -5.44 -18.14 10.82
C LEU A 137 -5.59 -16.92 9.92
N GLN A 138 -4.86 -16.85 8.81
CA GLN A 138 -4.85 -15.66 7.96
C GLN A 138 -4.81 -16.03 6.49
N ASP A 139 -5.82 -15.56 5.75
CA ASP A 139 -5.83 -15.59 4.29
C ASP A 139 -4.85 -14.56 3.74
N LEU A 140 -4.11 -14.93 2.70
CA LEU A 140 -3.15 -14.06 2.03
C LEU A 140 -3.75 -12.70 1.67
N ALA A 141 -4.96 -12.67 1.10
CA ALA A 141 -5.65 -11.43 0.70
C ALA A 141 -5.88 -10.44 1.86
N THR A 142 -5.73 -10.88 3.11
CA THR A 142 -5.98 -10.08 4.32
C THR A 142 -4.74 -9.52 5.00
N ILE A 143 -3.53 -9.82 4.52
CA ILE A 143 -2.27 -9.39 5.14
C ILE A 143 -2.16 -7.86 5.19
N VAL A 144 -2.53 -7.18 4.11
CA VAL A 144 -2.56 -5.72 4.01
C VAL A 144 -3.81 -5.17 4.69
N ARG A 145 -3.66 -4.05 5.41
CA ARG A 145 -4.77 -3.35 6.08
C ARG A 145 -5.89 -3.00 5.11
N LYS A 146 -7.13 -3.13 5.55
CA LYS A 146 -8.32 -2.90 4.71
C LYS A 146 -8.33 -1.51 4.03
N ALA A 147 -7.87 -0.47 4.73
CA ALA A 147 -7.83 0.91 4.21
C ALA A 147 -6.87 1.09 3.02
N ASP A 148 -5.81 0.27 2.95
CA ASP A 148 -4.73 0.42 1.98
C ASP A 148 -4.99 -0.40 0.71
N ARG A 149 -5.98 -1.31 0.71
CA ARG A 149 -6.11 -2.35 -0.32
C ARG A 149 -6.47 -1.84 -1.72
N ASN A 150 -7.23 -0.76 -1.79
CA ASN A 150 -7.80 -0.27 -3.05
C ASN A 150 -7.07 0.96 -3.60
N ASN A 151 -6.31 1.66 -2.75
CA ASN A 151 -5.84 3.01 -3.04
C ASN A 151 -4.33 3.10 -3.19
N LEU A 152 -3.58 2.07 -2.80
CA LEU A 152 -2.12 2.06 -2.87
C LEU A 152 -1.63 1.10 -3.95
N PRO A 153 -0.78 1.55 -4.88
CA PRO A 153 -0.15 0.67 -5.85
C PRO A 153 0.82 -0.29 -5.17
N VAL A 154 0.95 -1.49 -5.72
CA VAL A 154 1.96 -2.45 -5.31
C VAL A 154 3.14 -2.35 -6.26
N VAL A 155 4.30 -2.01 -5.72
CA VAL A 155 5.53 -1.73 -6.48
C VAL A 155 6.65 -2.71 -6.10
N ASN A 156 7.65 -2.85 -6.95
CA ASN A 156 8.88 -3.56 -6.59
C ASN A 156 9.81 -2.69 -5.71
N LEU A 157 10.99 -3.20 -5.35
CA LEU A 157 11.97 -2.49 -4.51
C LEU A 157 12.43 -1.13 -5.08
N ARG A 158 12.34 -0.91 -6.39
CA ARG A 158 12.75 0.33 -7.08
C ARG A 158 11.59 1.30 -7.32
N GLY A 159 10.37 0.96 -6.86
CA GLY A 159 9.18 1.78 -7.07
C GLY A 159 8.49 1.58 -8.42
N GLU A 160 8.88 0.58 -9.20
CA GLU A 160 8.21 0.25 -10.46
C GLU A 160 6.92 -0.52 -10.15
N VAL A 161 5.81 -0.15 -10.81
CA VAL A 161 4.49 -0.72 -10.52
C VAL A 161 4.39 -2.17 -10.99
N LEU A 162 4.01 -3.07 -10.07
CA LEU A 162 3.67 -4.47 -10.35
C LEU A 162 2.16 -4.67 -10.48
N PHE A 163 1.39 -4.04 -9.59
CA PHE A 163 -0.08 -4.10 -9.58
C PHE A 163 -0.69 -2.74 -9.28
N ALA A 164 -1.85 -2.46 -9.87
CA ALA A 164 -2.58 -1.22 -9.66
C ALA A 164 -2.92 -0.98 -8.19
N ASN A 165 -3.30 -2.04 -7.46
CA ASN A 165 -3.47 -2.05 -6.01
C ASN A 165 -3.50 -3.48 -5.46
N TRP A 166 -3.50 -3.62 -4.13
CA TRP A 166 -3.53 -4.93 -3.47
C TRP A 166 -4.76 -5.76 -3.84
N ALA A 167 -5.95 -5.16 -3.88
CA ALA A 167 -7.19 -5.86 -4.22
C ALA A 167 -7.15 -6.48 -5.63
N SER A 168 -6.49 -5.83 -6.58
CA SER A 168 -6.40 -6.30 -7.97
C SER A 168 -5.69 -7.65 -8.11
N ILE A 169 -4.77 -7.99 -7.19
CA ILE A 169 -4.07 -9.29 -7.15
C ILE A 169 -5.06 -10.43 -6.95
N PHE A 170 -6.15 -10.18 -6.21
CA PHE A 170 -7.11 -11.20 -5.77
C PHE A 170 -8.45 -11.15 -6.52
N SER A 171 -8.49 -10.46 -7.66
CA SER A 171 -9.69 -10.25 -8.50
C SER A 171 -10.19 -11.52 -9.24
N GLY A 172 -9.60 -12.69 -8.96
CA GLY A 172 -9.93 -13.96 -9.63
C GLY A 172 -9.07 -14.27 -10.87
N ASN A 173 -8.23 -13.33 -11.31
CA ASN A 173 -7.30 -13.54 -12.43
C ASN A 173 -5.97 -14.20 -12.02
N ALA A 174 -5.83 -14.65 -10.76
CA ALA A 174 -4.60 -15.21 -10.20
C ALA A 174 -3.41 -14.22 -10.16
N GLY A 175 -3.68 -12.93 -10.00
CA GLY A 175 -2.65 -11.90 -9.86
C GLY A 175 -1.82 -11.74 -11.13
N VAL A 176 -2.48 -11.48 -12.26
CA VAL A 176 -1.78 -11.23 -13.53
C VAL A 176 -0.92 -9.97 -13.40
N PHE A 177 0.34 -10.05 -13.81
CA PHE A 177 1.28 -8.95 -13.86
C PHE A 177 2.12 -9.00 -15.15
N ASN A 178 2.82 -7.91 -15.46
CA ASN A 178 3.74 -7.86 -16.58
C ASN A 178 5.04 -8.61 -16.21
N PRO A 179 5.35 -9.78 -16.82
CA PRO A 179 6.55 -10.55 -16.48
C PRO A 179 7.86 -9.86 -16.88
N SER A 180 7.80 -8.80 -17.70
CA SER A 180 8.95 -7.96 -18.01
C SER A 180 9.30 -6.98 -16.89
N THR A 181 8.39 -6.73 -15.93
CA THR A 181 8.69 -5.88 -14.77
C THR A 181 9.48 -6.68 -13.73
N PRO A 182 10.69 -6.26 -13.35
CA PRO A 182 11.51 -6.98 -12.39
C PRO A 182 10.86 -7.11 -11.02
N ILE A 183 11.11 -8.24 -10.36
CA ILE A 183 10.88 -8.40 -8.92
C ILE A 183 12.26 -8.50 -8.28
N TYR A 184 12.53 -7.63 -7.30
CA TYR A 184 13.84 -7.57 -6.65
C TYR A 184 13.80 -8.23 -5.28
N SER A 185 14.88 -8.90 -4.91
CA SER A 185 15.19 -9.26 -3.51
C SER A 185 15.67 -8.04 -2.73
N PHE A 186 15.70 -8.12 -1.40
CA PHE A 186 16.16 -7.03 -0.53
C PHE A 186 17.58 -6.58 -0.87
N ASP A 187 18.48 -7.48 -1.25
CA ASP A 187 19.84 -7.18 -1.70
C ASP A 187 19.94 -6.61 -3.14
N GLY A 188 18.80 -6.39 -3.81
CA GLY A 188 18.73 -5.69 -5.10
C GLY A 188 18.87 -6.57 -6.34
N ARG A 189 18.91 -7.91 -6.20
CA ARG A 189 18.95 -8.83 -7.36
C ARG A 189 17.57 -9.01 -7.98
N ASN A 190 17.51 -9.03 -9.32
CA ASN A 190 16.27 -9.37 -10.04
C ASN A 190 16.07 -10.90 -10.05
N ILE A 191 15.05 -11.38 -9.36
CA ILE A 191 14.79 -12.82 -9.21
C ILE A 191 14.34 -13.49 -10.52
N LEU A 192 13.84 -12.72 -11.49
CA LEU A 192 13.33 -13.24 -12.77
C LEU A 192 14.45 -13.56 -13.76
N THR A 193 15.60 -12.91 -13.65
CA THR A 193 16.73 -13.04 -14.60
C THR A 193 17.86 -13.92 -14.08
N GLU A 194 17.79 -14.41 -12.84
CA GLU A 194 18.82 -15.25 -12.24
C GLU A 194 18.87 -16.64 -12.92
N SER A 195 19.97 -17.38 -12.83
CA SER A 195 20.22 -18.60 -13.62
C SER A 195 19.35 -19.83 -13.29
N ALA A 196 18.57 -19.82 -12.21
CA ALA A 196 17.73 -20.98 -11.85
C ALA A 196 16.58 -21.22 -12.86
N PRO A 197 16.32 -22.48 -13.26
CA PRO A 197 15.44 -22.83 -14.39
C PRO A 197 13.95 -22.52 -14.17
N GLU A 198 13.44 -22.66 -12.94
CA GLU A 198 12.06 -22.32 -12.60
C GLU A 198 12.02 -21.22 -11.52
N LYS A 199 11.27 -20.14 -11.77
CA LYS A 199 11.09 -19.04 -10.81
C LYS A 199 9.75 -19.20 -10.11
N LEU A 200 9.71 -20.16 -9.20
CA LEU A 200 8.53 -20.44 -8.38
C LEU A 200 8.53 -19.59 -7.11
N VAL A 201 7.34 -19.14 -6.71
CA VAL A 201 7.09 -18.42 -5.46
C VAL A 201 6.09 -19.19 -4.61
N TRP A 202 6.39 -19.39 -3.33
CA TRP A 202 5.42 -19.92 -2.36
C TRP A 202 4.30 -18.90 -2.07
N HIS A 203 3.05 -19.35 -1.95
CA HIS A 203 1.94 -18.50 -1.49
C HIS A 203 0.86 -19.25 -0.67
N GLY A 204 0.71 -20.57 -0.83
CA GLY A 204 -0.20 -21.40 -0.02
C GLY A 204 -1.69 -21.01 -0.10
N SER A 205 -2.10 -20.41 -1.22
CA SER A 205 -3.41 -19.76 -1.37
C SER A 205 -4.09 -20.11 -2.69
N SER A 206 -5.42 -20.00 -2.75
CA SER A 206 -6.17 -20.04 -4.01
C SER A 206 -5.87 -18.81 -4.88
N ALA A 207 -6.40 -18.80 -6.12
CA ALA A 207 -6.25 -17.67 -7.04
C ALA A 207 -6.87 -16.35 -6.55
N VAL A 208 -7.74 -16.41 -5.53
CA VAL A 208 -8.36 -15.25 -4.86
C VAL A 208 -7.77 -14.98 -3.48
N GLY A 209 -6.66 -15.63 -3.13
CA GLY A 209 -5.92 -15.36 -1.90
C GLY A 209 -6.52 -15.94 -0.63
N ILE A 210 -7.39 -16.95 -0.74
CA ILE A 210 -7.92 -17.72 0.40
C ILE A 210 -6.94 -18.85 0.72
N ARG A 211 -6.68 -19.11 2.01
CA ARG A 211 -5.73 -20.16 2.43
C ARG A 211 -6.16 -21.54 1.97
N LEU A 212 -5.19 -22.33 1.50
CA LEU A 212 -5.41 -23.74 1.15
C LEU A 212 -4.78 -24.61 2.24
N THR A 213 -5.59 -25.08 3.19
CA THR A 213 -5.10 -25.82 4.36
C THR A 213 -4.45 -27.17 4.02
N SER A 214 -4.74 -27.72 2.84
CA SER A 214 -4.07 -28.90 2.30
C SER A 214 -2.76 -28.58 1.56
N ASN A 215 -2.53 -27.33 1.15
CA ASN A 215 -1.43 -26.94 0.26
C ASN A 215 -0.68 -25.70 0.78
N TYR A 216 -0.23 -25.75 2.04
CA TYR A 216 0.57 -24.69 2.67
C TYR A 216 1.64 -25.24 3.62
N CYS A 217 2.17 -26.44 3.32
CA CYS A 217 3.23 -27.09 4.10
C CYS A 217 2.95 -27.16 5.61
N GLU A 218 1.74 -27.59 5.98
CA GLU A 218 1.28 -27.66 7.38
C GLU A 218 1.46 -26.32 8.13
N ALA A 219 1.03 -25.24 7.47
CA ALA A 219 1.27 -23.86 7.89
C ALA A 219 2.77 -23.52 8.00
N TRP A 220 3.54 -23.95 6.99
CA TRP A 220 4.97 -23.71 6.79
C TRP A 220 5.89 -24.28 7.87
N ARG A 221 5.56 -25.46 8.37
CA ARG A 221 6.29 -26.14 9.46
C ARG A 221 6.94 -27.45 9.03
N THR A 222 6.81 -27.85 7.77
CA THR A 222 7.40 -29.09 7.26
C THR A 222 8.05 -28.87 5.91
N GLY A 223 9.19 -29.53 5.72
CA GLY A 223 9.91 -29.64 4.46
C GLY A 223 9.88 -31.07 3.91
N ASP A 224 8.92 -31.88 4.34
CA ASP A 224 8.74 -33.26 3.88
C ASP A 224 8.40 -33.30 2.38
N MET A 225 8.84 -34.35 1.68
CA MET A 225 8.55 -34.51 0.26
C MET A 225 7.12 -34.94 -0.05
N ALA A 226 6.46 -35.61 0.90
CA ALA A 226 5.09 -36.11 0.75
C ALA A 226 4.04 -35.00 0.97
N VAL A 227 4.44 -33.90 1.61
CA VAL A 227 3.57 -32.76 1.88
C VAL A 227 3.73 -31.71 0.79
N THR A 228 2.61 -31.10 0.41
CA THR A 228 2.56 -30.10 -0.65
C THR A 228 2.29 -28.69 -0.14
N GLY A 229 2.85 -27.72 -0.85
CA GLY A 229 2.53 -26.30 -0.76
C GLY A 229 2.04 -25.79 -2.11
N GLN A 230 1.31 -24.68 -2.10
CA GLN A 230 0.91 -23.99 -3.32
C GLN A 230 1.95 -22.93 -3.71
N ALA A 231 2.42 -23.01 -4.96
CA ALA A 231 3.38 -22.11 -5.56
C ALA A 231 2.93 -21.59 -6.94
N ALA A 232 3.52 -20.48 -7.37
CA ALA A 232 3.23 -19.83 -8.64
C ALA A 232 4.50 -19.68 -9.50
N LEU A 233 4.43 -20.09 -10.76
CA LEU A 233 5.53 -19.93 -11.73
C LEU A 233 5.50 -18.50 -12.30
N LEU A 234 6.45 -17.66 -11.90
CA LEU A 234 6.44 -16.24 -12.23
C LEU A 234 6.54 -15.95 -13.73
N GLN A 235 7.20 -16.83 -14.50
CA GLN A 235 7.30 -16.70 -15.95
C GLN A 235 5.95 -16.73 -16.67
N THR A 236 4.90 -17.27 -16.02
CA THR A 236 3.52 -17.25 -16.57
C THR A 236 2.83 -15.89 -16.42
N GLY A 237 3.48 -14.91 -15.78
CA GLY A 237 2.90 -13.60 -15.49
C GLY A 237 1.77 -13.68 -14.45
N ARG A 238 1.73 -14.71 -13.60
CA ARG A 238 0.71 -14.89 -12.56
C ARG A 238 1.36 -15.09 -11.19
N LEU A 239 1.04 -14.21 -10.24
CA LEU A 239 1.58 -14.27 -8.88
C LEU A 239 0.89 -15.33 -8.00
N LEU A 240 -0.33 -15.74 -8.36
CA LEU A 240 -1.12 -16.76 -7.65
C LEU A 240 -1.48 -17.94 -8.57
N GLY A 241 -0.60 -18.25 -9.54
CA GLY A 241 -0.73 -19.47 -10.33
C GLY A 241 -0.81 -20.71 -9.42
N GLN A 242 -1.60 -21.71 -9.78
CA GLN A 242 -1.94 -22.82 -8.89
C GLN A 242 -1.07 -24.05 -9.18
N HIS A 243 0.14 -24.11 -8.60
CA HIS A 243 1.06 -25.23 -8.79
C HIS A 243 1.37 -25.88 -7.44
N ALA A 244 0.82 -27.08 -7.22
CA ALA A 244 1.18 -27.88 -6.06
C ALA A 244 2.62 -28.36 -6.22
N ARG A 245 3.43 -28.16 -5.18
CA ARG A 245 4.83 -28.55 -5.15
C ARG A 245 5.19 -29.15 -3.80
N SER A 246 6.14 -30.07 -3.82
CA SER A 246 6.70 -30.66 -2.60
C SER A 246 7.29 -29.59 -1.70
N CYS A 247 7.02 -29.68 -0.39
CA CYS A 247 7.58 -28.79 0.62
C CYS A 247 9.09 -28.99 0.84
N SER A 248 9.67 -30.08 0.33
CA SER A 248 11.12 -30.29 0.30
C SER A 248 11.84 -29.37 -0.69
N ASN A 249 11.12 -28.82 -1.67
CA ASN A 249 11.69 -27.93 -2.68
C ASN A 249 11.92 -26.53 -2.12
N SER A 250 12.91 -25.83 -2.66
CA SER A 250 13.25 -24.46 -2.24
C SER A 250 12.78 -23.46 -3.30
N TYR A 251 11.90 -22.54 -2.93
CA TYR A 251 11.33 -21.53 -3.82
C TYR A 251 11.39 -20.14 -3.21
N VAL A 252 11.16 -19.13 -4.04
CA VAL A 252 11.15 -17.73 -3.60
C VAL A 252 10.02 -17.51 -2.60
N VAL A 253 10.29 -16.70 -1.58
CA VAL A 253 9.30 -16.15 -0.67
C VAL A 253 9.29 -14.64 -0.85
N LEU A 254 8.12 -14.08 -1.09
CA LEU A 254 7.94 -12.63 -1.19
C LEU A 254 7.53 -12.05 0.17
N CYS A 255 7.79 -10.76 0.32
CA CYS A 255 7.53 -9.95 1.49
C CYS A 255 6.77 -8.71 1.04
N ILE A 256 5.67 -8.40 1.71
CA ILE A 256 4.81 -7.25 1.43
C ILE A 256 4.86 -6.28 2.60
N GLU A 257 5.00 -5.00 2.29
CA GLU A 257 4.75 -3.93 3.26
C GLU A 257 3.28 -3.98 3.71
N ASN A 258 3.02 -4.21 4.99
CA ASN A 258 1.65 -4.39 5.49
C ASN A 258 1.03 -3.13 6.09
N THR A 259 1.82 -2.06 6.24
CA THR A 259 1.42 -0.77 6.77
C THR A 259 2.19 0.35 6.07
N TYR A 260 1.49 1.35 5.54
CA TYR A 260 2.15 2.57 5.11
C TYR A 260 2.64 3.41 6.31
N VAL A 261 3.87 3.92 6.23
CA VAL A 261 4.56 4.64 7.32
C VAL A 261 3.89 5.99 7.66
N GLY A 262 3.06 6.57 6.80
CA GLY A 262 2.35 7.81 7.13
C GLY A 262 1.29 7.68 8.24
N ASP A 263 0.82 6.46 8.49
CA ASP A 263 -0.17 6.17 9.55
C ASP A 263 0.50 5.98 10.93
N ALA A 264 1.83 5.82 10.98
CA ALA A 264 2.58 5.64 12.21
C ALA A 264 2.80 6.97 12.96
N HIS A 265 2.80 8.11 12.26
CA HIS A 265 2.95 9.42 12.90
C HIS A 265 1.65 9.96 13.50
N GLN A 266 0.49 9.45 13.10
CA GLN A 266 -0.80 9.94 13.57
C GLN A 266 -1.31 9.24 14.85
N ARG A 267 -0.62 8.17 15.29
CA ARG A 267 -0.91 7.47 16.54
C ARG A 267 -0.05 7.91 17.73
N ARG A 268 0.79 8.94 17.55
CA ARG A 268 1.71 9.46 18.58
C ARG A 268 1.47 10.92 18.96
N THR A 269 0.29 11.46 18.63
CA THR A 269 -0.13 12.82 19.04
C THR A 269 -1.47 12.76 19.73
#